data_AF-A0A736A4C7-F1
#
_entry.id   AF-A0A736A4C7-F1
#
_cell.length_a   1.000
_cell.length_b   1.000
_cell.length_c   1.000
_cell.angle_alpha   90.00
_cell.angle_beta   90.00
_cell.angle_gamma   90.00
#
_symmetry.space_group_name_H-M   'P 1'
#
loop_
_entity.id
_entity.type
_entity.pdbx_description
1 polymer ?
#
loop_
_entity_poly.entity_id
_entity_poly.type
_entity_poly.pdbx_seq_one_letter_code
_entity_poly.pdbx_strand_id
1 'polypeptide(L)'
;MSTATDFKTLLDNIKIDNAGQISKRYGRITKALNQYFYNLDSKTANSLQVGSYGRFTGIRGISDLDMLYFLPATAWPRFRDRQSYLLQVVKTEIKKTFKNTDIRGDGQVVVVKFKNQEVEVVPVFSNEDGTFTYPDTHDGGSWKVCNPRAEMSSFRALNDDRKGHLRRLSKMIRAWKARHEVEISGFLIDTLCYNFFSNLTEYDDKSFKSYDQLSLDFFTFLENEGDRVFYYAPGSRSKVSVKKSFNKVAKLTKEYCEEALSATSENSRNLAWKKVFGRPFPNYTTKALSNVNVSEQFIEDQYEM
;
A
#
# COMPACT_ATOMS: atom_id res chain seq x y z
N MET A 1 10.04 3.24 27.77
CA MET A 1 8.72 2.69 27.36
C MET A 1 8.90 1.21 27.00
N SER A 2 7.83 0.40 26.98
CA SER A 2 7.97 -1.02 26.64
C SER A 2 7.97 -1.26 25.13
N THR A 3 8.60 -2.35 24.65
CA THR A 3 8.50 -2.82 23.24
C THR A 3 7.05 -2.78 22.76
N ALA A 4 6.11 -3.31 23.56
CA ALA A 4 4.71 -3.37 23.18
C ALA A 4 4.09 -1.97 22.97
N THR A 5 4.42 -1.02 23.84
CA THR A 5 3.96 0.37 23.74
C THR A 5 4.52 1.06 22.51
N ASP A 6 5.79 0.84 22.22
CA ASP A 6 6.48 1.52 21.13
C ASP A 6 5.97 1.09 19.76
N PHE A 7 5.88 -0.22 19.53
CA PHE A 7 5.41 -0.76 18.26
C PHE A 7 3.92 -0.49 18.03
N LYS A 8 3.11 -0.43 19.10
CA LYS A 8 1.73 0.06 19.00
C LYS A 8 1.69 1.53 18.59
N THR A 9 2.53 2.36 19.21
CA THR A 9 2.63 3.79 18.89
C THR A 9 3.12 4.03 17.45
N LEU A 10 4.09 3.23 16.98
CA LEU A 10 4.51 3.23 15.57
C LEU A 10 3.31 3.00 14.64
N LEU A 11 2.52 1.96 14.89
CA LEU A 11 1.35 1.62 14.06
C LEU A 11 0.27 2.70 14.10
N ASP A 12 0.06 3.33 15.26
CA ASP A 12 -0.88 4.45 15.42
C ASP A 12 -0.38 5.69 14.65
N ASN A 13 0.94 5.98 14.70
CA ASN A 13 1.57 7.09 13.99
C ASN A 13 1.51 6.95 12.46
N ILE A 14 1.51 5.72 11.93
CA ILE A 14 1.41 5.46 10.48
C ILE A 14 -0.02 5.10 10.05
N LYS A 15 -1.01 5.18 10.94
CA LYS A 15 -2.41 4.87 10.59
C LYS A 15 -2.97 5.93 9.64
N ILE A 16 -3.69 5.47 8.61
CA ILE A 16 -4.50 6.33 7.73
C ILE A 16 -5.47 7.16 8.58
N ASP A 17 -5.42 8.47 8.40
CA ASP A 17 -6.18 9.48 9.15
C ASP A 17 -7.27 10.16 8.31
N ASN A 18 -7.29 9.94 6.99
CA ASN A 18 -8.20 10.57 6.04
C ASN A 18 -9.18 9.58 5.35
N ALA A 19 -9.46 8.43 5.96
CA ALA A 19 -10.30 7.37 5.37
C ALA A 19 -11.69 7.86 4.92
N GLY A 20 -12.30 8.80 5.64
CA GLY A 20 -13.58 9.41 5.24
C GLY A 20 -13.49 10.23 3.95
N GLN A 21 -12.36 10.91 3.72
CA GLN A 21 -12.10 11.63 2.46
C GLN A 21 -11.87 10.64 1.31
N ILE A 22 -11.10 9.58 1.54
CA ILE A 22 -10.85 8.51 0.56
C ILE A 22 -12.17 7.86 0.12
N SER A 23 -13.03 7.49 1.07
CA SER A 23 -14.35 6.92 0.79
C SER A 23 -15.24 7.86 -0.04
N LYS A 24 -15.24 9.16 0.28
CA LYS A 24 -15.98 10.18 -0.50
C LYS A 24 -15.47 10.27 -1.95
N ARG A 25 -14.16 10.19 -2.17
CA ARG A 25 -13.55 10.24 -3.52
C ARG A 25 -13.94 9.02 -4.34
N TYR A 26 -13.73 7.81 -3.82
CA TYR A 26 -14.15 6.57 -4.48
C TYR A 26 -15.64 6.58 -4.81
N GLY A 27 -16.47 7.01 -3.85
CA GLY A 27 -17.93 7.03 -4.03
C GLY A 27 -18.39 8.00 -5.12
N ARG A 28 -17.75 9.17 -5.22
CA ARG A 28 -18.08 10.16 -6.28
C ARG A 28 -17.63 9.71 -7.67
N ILE A 29 -16.45 9.10 -7.77
CA ILE A 29 -15.98 8.50 -9.04
C ILE A 29 -16.92 7.38 -9.47
N THR A 30 -17.25 6.47 -8.55
CA THR A 30 -18.17 5.35 -8.79
C THR A 30 -19.54 5.84 -9.26
N LYS A 31 -20.11 6.85 -8.57
CA LYS A 31 -21.39 7.46 -8.97
C LYS A 31 -21.35 8.06 -10.37
N ALA A 32 -20.30 8.81 -10.71
CA ALA A 32 -20.17 9.44 -12.02
C ALA A 32 -20.21 8.41 -13.15
N LEU A 33 -19.47 7.31 -12.98
CA LEU A 33 -19.42 6.25 -13.99
C LEU A 33 -20.71 5.42 -14.02
N ASN A 34 -21.33 5.15 -12.86
CA ASN A 34 -22.61 4.43 -12.78
C ASN A 34 -23.75 5.18 -13.48
N GLN A 35 -23.79 6.50 -13.36
CA GLN A 35 -24.77 7.32 -14.06
C GLN A 35 -24.63 7.20 -15.58
N TYR A 36 -23.39 7.09 -16.09
CA TYR A 36 -23.14 6.97 -17.53
C TYR A 36 -23.39 5.55 -18.07
N PHE A 37 -22.79 4.53 -17.45
CA PHE A 37 -22.80 3.17 -17.99
C PHE A 37 -24.04 2.36 -17.62
N TYR A 38 -24.69 2.70 -16.50
CA TYR A 38 -25.80 1.92 -15.94
C TYR A 38 -27.07 2.74 -15.71
N ASN A 39 -27.05 4.06 -15.93
CA ASN A 39 -28.12 4.98 -15.51
C ASN A 39 -28.51 4.78 -14.03
N LEU A 40 -27.50 4.59 -13.17
CA LEU A 40 -27.67 4.22 -11.76
C LEU A 40 -27.09 5.30 -10.83
N ASP A 41 -27.86 5.71 -9.83
CA ASP A 41 -27.37 6.57 -8.74
C ASP A 41 -26.84 5.72 -7.57
N SER A 42 -25.61 5.22 -7.69
CA SER A 42 -24.95 4.46 -6.63
C SER A 42 -23.47 4.83 -6.47
N LYS A 43 -23.03 4.97 -5.21
CA LYS A 43 -21.63 5.26 -4.84
C LYS A 43 -20.80 4.00 -4.60
N THR A 44 -21.39 2.81 -4.66
CA THR A 44 -20.74 1.55 -4.26
C THR A 44 -20.93 0.43 -5.26
N ALA A 45 -21.98 0.47 -6.09
CA ALA A 45 -22.18 -0.53 -7.14
C ALA A 45 -21.08 -0.43 -8.21
N ASN A 46 -20.76 -1.57 -8.82
CA ASN A 46 -19.87 -1.67 -9.97
C ASN A 46 -18.43 -1.16 -9.75
N SER A 47 -17.95 -1.10 -8.50
CA SER A 47 -16.55 -0.80 -8.23
C SER A 47 -15.98 -1.65 -7.10
N LEU A 48 -14.64 -1.76 -7.09
CA LEU A 48 -13.90 -2.48 -6.07
C LEU A 48 -12.62 -1.71 -5.74
N GLN A 49 -12.43 -1.39 -4.47
CA GLN A 49 -11.18 -0.81 -3.98
C GLN A 49 -10.13 -1.91 -3.89
N VAL A 50 -9.00 -1.74 -4.57
CA VAL A 50 -7.95 -2.75 -4.67
C VAL A 50 -6.61 -2.18 -4.19
N GLY A 51 -5.51 -2.86 -4.52
CA GLY A 51 -4.17 -2.43 -4.13
C GLY A 51 -3.97 -2.40 -2.61
N SER A 52 -3.08 -1.52 -2.16
CA SER A 52 -2.71 -1.46 -0.74
C SER A 52 -3.85 -0.99 0.16
N TYR A 53 -4.75 -0.16 -0.36
CA TYR A 53 -5.94 0.28 0.37
C TYR A 53 -6.94 -0.88 0.53
N GLY A 54 -7.24 -1.60 -0.55
CA GLY A 54 -8.12 -2.78 -0.53
C GLY A 54 -7.58 -3.93 0.33
N ARG A 55 -6.26 -4.11 0.40
CA ARG A 55 -5.61 -5.11 1.29
C ARG A 55 -5.44 -4.64 2.74
N PHE A 56 -5.79 -3.39 3.05
CA PHE A 56 -5.63 -2.74 4.35
C PHE A 56 -4.17 -2.64 4.84
N THR A 57 -3.23 -2.53 3.90
CA THR A 57 -1.79 -2.38 4.17
C THR A 57 -1.29 -0.95 3.95
N GLY A 58 -2.10 -0.08 3.35
CA GLY A 58 -1.81 1.34 3.24
C GLY A 58 -1.54 2.02 4.59
N ILE A 59 -0.63 3.00 4.58
CA ILE A 59 -0.24 3.82 5.73
C ILE A 59 -0.61 5.30 5.50
N ARG A 60 -0.48 6.12 6.54
CA ARG A 60 -0.66 7.58 6.48
C ARG A 60 0.13 8.16 5.32
N GLY A 61 -0.47 9.11 4.59
CA GLY A 61 0.15 9.70 3.42
C GLY A 61 0.10 8.82 2.16
N ILE A 62 -0.68 7.74 2.14
CA ILE A 62 -0.92 6.94 0.93
C ILE A 62 -1.33 7.85 -0.24
N SER A 63 -0.49 7.93 -1.26
CA SER A 63 -0.72 8.74 -2.46
C SER A 63 -1.55 7.98 -3.49
N ASP A 64 -1.26 6.69 -3.69
CA ASP A 64 -1.79 5.92 -4.82
C ASP A 64 -2.95 5.04 -4.35
N LEU A 65 -4.14 5.35 -4.83
CA LEU A 65 -5.39 4.66 -4.48
C LEU A 65 -5.96 3.95 -5.70
N ASP A 66 -5.97 2.63 -5.68
CA ASP A 66 -6.43 1.82 -6.81
C ASP A 66 -7.92 1.48 -6.69
N MET A 67 -8.65 1.55 -7.80
CA MET A 67 -9.98 0.95 -7.92
C MET A 67 -10.20 0.28 -9.26
N LEU A 68 -10.89 -0.86 -9.23
CA LEU A 68 -11.54 -1.38 -10.42
C LEU A 68 -12.92 -0.74 -10.58
N TYR A 69 -13.29 -0.44 -11.82
CA TYR A 69 -14.65 -0.11 -12.20
C TYR A 69 -15.17 -1.16 -13.19
N PHE A 70 -16.24 -1.86 -12.83
CA PHE A 70 -16.83 -2.92 -13.63
C PHE A 70 -17.70 -2.31 -14.74
N LEU A 71 -17.32 -2.55 -16.00
CA LEU A 71 -18.09 -2.17 -17.16
C LEU A 71 -19.21 -3.19 -17.43
N PRO A 72 -20.37 -2.75 -17.98
CA PRO A 72 -21.42 -3.69 -18.38
C PRO A 72 -20.93 -4.52 -19.57
N ALA A 73 -21.22 -5.81 -19.60
CA ALA A 73 -20.83 -6.71 -20.69
C ALA A 73 -21.32 -6.22 -22.07
N THR A 74 -22.48 -5.56 -22.10
CA THR A 74 -23.06 -4.94 -23.31
C THR A 74 -22.19 -3.82 -23.90
N ALA A 75 -21.25 -3.25 -23.14
CA ALA A 75 -20.30 -2.26 -23.63
C ALA A 75 -19.09 -2.88 -24.35
N TRP A 76 -18.88 -4.21 -24.27
CA TRP A 76 -17.72 -4.87 -24.88
C TRP A 76 -17.57 -4.59 -26.39
N PRO A 77 -18.62 -4.73 -27.23
CA PRO A 77 -18.49 -4.48 -28.67
C PRO A 77 -18.05 -3.05 -29.01
N ARG A 78 -18.36 -2.08 -28.13
CA ARG A 78 -17.97 -0.67 -28.31
C ARG A 78 -16.48 -0.43 -28.08
N PHE A 79 -15.84 -1.22 -27.21
CA PHE A 79 -14.50 -0.93 -26.68
C PHE A 79 -13.44 -1.97 -27.02
N ARG A 80 -13.80 -3.20 -27.40
CA ARG A 80 -12.86 -4.32 -27.62
C ARG A 80 -11.67 -4.00 -28.53
N ASP A 81 -11.85 -3.11 -29.51
CA ASP A 81 -10.81 -2.70 -30.46
C ASP A 81 -10.35 -1.24 -30.24
N ARG A 82 -10.71 -0.64 -29.09
CA ARG A 82 -10.58 0.82 -28.84
C ARG A 82 -10.25 1.15 -27.38
N GLN A 83 -9.15 0.61 -26.85
CA GLN A 83 -8.69 0.76 -25.46
C GLN A 83 -8.46 2.24 -25.08
N SER A 84 -7.76 2.99 -25.93
CA SER A 84 -7.53 4.42 -25.70
C SER A 84 -8.85 5.20 -25.67
N TYR A 85 -9.81 4.85 -26.52
CA TYR A 85 -11.14 5.47 -26.52
C TYR A 85 -11.91 5.14 -25.24
N LEU A 86 -11.83 3.91 -24.73
CA LEU A 86 -12.42 3.55 -23.43
C LEU A 86 -11.90 4.46 -22.31
N LEU A 87 -10.57 4.65 -22.22
CA LEU A 87 -9.98 5.52 -21.20
C LEU A 87 -10.43 6.99 -21.38
N GLN A 88 -10.57 7.49 -22.61
CA GLN A 88 -11.10 8.83 -22.86
C GLN A 88 -12.56 8.98 -22.43
N VAL A 89 -13.40 7.96 -22.66
CA VAL A 89 -14.79 7.97 -22.19
C VAL A 89 -14.83 8.01 -20.66
N VAL A 90 -14.11 7.11 -19.98
CA VAL A 90 -14.04 7.08 -18.52
C VAL A 90 -13.55 8.42 -17.95
N LYS A 91 -12.45 8.97 -18.50
CA LYS A 91 -11.93 10.28 -18.12
C LYS A 91 -12.98 11.39 -18.27
N THR A 92 -13.66 11.43 -19.42
CA THR A 92 -14.65 12.47 -19.73
C THR A 92 -15.81 12.44 -18.73
N GLU A 93 -16.32 11.26 -18.39
CA GLU A 93 -17.43 11.11 -17.46
C GLU A 93 -17.03 11.49 -16.03
N ILE A 94 -15.84 11.12 -15.57
CA ILE A 94 -15.34 11.57 -14.26
C ILE A 94 -15.16 13.11 -14.25
N LYS A 95 -14.64 13.70 -15.33
CA LYS A 95 -14.40 15.15 -15.44
C LYS A 95 -15.68 15.98 -15.30
N LYS A 96 -16.85 15.47 -15.72
CA LYS A 96 -18.15 16.13 -15.51
C LYS A 96 -18.43 16.38 -14.01
N THR A 97 -18.01 15.45 -13.15
CA THR A 97 -18.16 15.55 -11.68
C THR A 97 -17.04 16.34 -11.01
N PHE A 98 -15.85 16.32 -11.60
CA PHE A 98 -14.62 16.91 -11.06
C PHE A 98 -14.01 17.94 -12.02
N LYS A 99 -14.78 19.01 -12.32
CA LYS A 99 -14.45 19.99 -13.37
C LYS A 99 -13.06 20.63 -13.22
N ASN A 100 -12.63 20.88 -11.98
CA ASN A 100 -11.37 21.57 -11.67
C ASN A 100 -10.24 20.62 -11.20
N THR A 101 -10.43 19.30 -11.38
CA THR A 101 -9.43 18.29 -10.98
C THR A 101 -8.63 17.85 -12.21
N ASP A 102 -7.32 17.65 -12.07
CA ASP A 102 -6.51 17.07 -13.13
C ASP A 102 -6.87 15.58 -13.32
N ILE A 103 -7.18 15.20 -14.55
CA ILE A 103 -7.61 13.85 -14.92
C ILE A 103 -6.98 13.47 -16.25
N ARG A 104 -6.25 12.36 -16.27
CA ARG A 104 -5.52 11.87 -17.44
C ARG A 104 -5.68 10.37 -17.60
N GLY A 105 -5.64 9.90 -18.84
CA GLY A 105 -5.40 8.47 -19.11
C GLY A 105 -3.90 8.21 -18.99
N ASP A 106 -3.52 7.06 -18.44
CA ASP A 106 -2.13 6.66 -18.23
C ASP A 106 -1.98 5.16 -18.45
N GLY A 107 -1.61 4.76 -19.67
CA GLY A 107 -1.40 3.36 -20.06
C GLY A 107 -2.63 2.47 -19.89
N GLN A 108 -2.87 2.02 -18.66
CA GLN A 108 -3.90 1.06 -18.28
C GLN A 108 -5.04 1.68 -17.46
N VAL A 109 -4.88 2.92 -17.00
CA VAL A 109 -5.76 3.52 -15.98
C VAL A 109 -6.20 4.94 -16.36
N VAL A 110 -7.24 5.42 -15.69
CA VAL A 110 -7.55 6.86 -15.60
C VAL A 110 -7.14 7.37 -14.23
N VAL A 111 -6.17 8.28 -14.19
CA VAL A 111 -5.67 8.90 -12.97
C VAL A 111 -6.50 10.15 -12.67
N VAL A 112 -7.07 10.21 -11.46
CA VAL A 112 -7.78 11.37 -10.91
C VAL A 112 -6.92 12.00 -9.81
N LYS A 113 -6.27 13.12 -10.12
CA LYS A 113 -5.26 13.74 -9.25
C LYS A 113 -5.88 14.80 -8.33
N PHE A 114 -5.98 14.48 -7.04
CA PHE A 114 -6.32 15.43 -5.99
C PHE A 114 -5.04 16.03 -5.38
N LYS A 115 -5.19 17.11 -4.59
CA LYS A 115 -4.06 17.84 -3.99
C LYS A 115 -3.06 16.93 -3.24
N ASN A 116 -3.54 15.92 -2.52
CA ASN A 116 -2.71 15.09 -1.63
C ASN A 116 -2.70 13.60 -2.01
N GLN A 117 -3.48 13.18 -3.02
CA GLN A 117 -3.65 11.76 -3.38
C GLN A 117 -4.11 11.65 -4.84
N GLU A 118 -3.78 10.55 -5.48
CA GLU A 118 -4.26 10.16 -6.80
C GLU A 118 -5.15 8.92 -6.67
N VAL A 119 -6.24 8.87 -7.45
CA VAL A 119 -7.06 7.67 -7.59
C VAL A 119 -6.87 7.12 -8.99
N GLU A 120 -6.33 5.92 -9.10
CA GLU A 120 -6.20 5.18 -10.34
C GLU A 120 -7.46 4.33 -10.58
N VAL A 121 -8.20 4.68 -11.62
CA VAL A 121 -9.43 3.99 -12.02
C VAL A 121 -9.11 3.05 -13.16
N VAL A 122 -9.22 1.75 -12.91
CA VAL A 122 -9.02 0.70 -13.92
C VAL A 122 -10.39 0.22 -14.41
N PRO A 123 -10.85 0.62 -15.61
CA PRO A 123 -12.08 0.08 -16.16
C PRO A 123 -11.86 -1.37 -16.61
N VAL A 124 -12.73 -2.29 -16.18
CA VAL A 124 -12.55 -3.72 -16.44
C VAL A 124 -13.84 -4.39 -16.89
N PHE A 125 -13.68 -5.46 -17.68
CA PHE A 125 -14.73 -6.44 -17.93
C PHE A 125 -14.52 -7.66 -17.02
N SER A 126 -15.60 -8.21 -16.47
CA SER A 126 -15.53 -9.43 -15.67
C SER A 126 -15.54 -10.65 -16.58
N ASN A 127 -14.64 -11.61 -16.32
CA ASN A 127 -14.57 -12.89 -17.02
C ASN A 127 -15.36 -13.95 -16.22
N GLU A 128 -15.73 -15.06 -16.87
CA GLU A 128 -16.50 -16.15 -16.26
C GLU A 128 -15.74 -16.85 -15.12
N ASP A 129 -14.41 -16.90 -15.20
CA ASP A 129 -13.52 -17.51 -14.20
C ASP A 129 -13.26 -16.61 -12.97
N GLY A 130 -13.93 -15.45 -12.90
CA GLY A 130 -13.79 -14.48 -11.81
C GLY A 130 -12.57 -13.56 -11.92
N THR A 131 -11.77 -13.67 -12.99
CA THR A 131 -10.73 -12.71 -13.33
C THR A 131 -11.31 -11.47 -14.03
N PHE A 132 -10.46 -10.48 -14.29
CA PHE A 132 -10.85 -9.26 -14.98
C PHE A 132 -9.95 -8.97 -16.16
N THR A 133 -10.56 -8.47 -17.23
CA THR A 133 -9.88 -8.01 -18.44
C THR A 133 -9.86 -6.48 -18.46
N TYR A 134 -8.68 -5.87 -18.59
CA TYR A 134 -8.47 -4.42 -18.52
C TYR A 134 -7.65 -3.89 -19.70
N PRO A 135 -7.86 -2.63 -20.11
CA PRO A 135 -7.19 -2.08 -21.28
C PRO A 135 -5.73 -1.78 -20.99
N ASP A 136 -4.91 -1.87 -22.02
CA ASP A 136 -3.55 -1.34 -22.06
C ASP A 136 -3.37 -0.58 -23.37
N THR A 137 -3.08 0.71 -23.31
CA THR A 137 -2.98 1.57 -24.51
C THR A 137 -1.60 1.59 -25.16
N HIS A 138 -0.61 0.90 -24.59
CA HIS A 138 0.73 0.81 -25.19
C HIS A 138 0.71 -0.02 -26.47
N ASP A 139 1.66 0.26 -27.38
CA ASP A 139 1.95 -0.53 -28.58
C ASP A 139 0.73 -0.83 -29.47
N GLY A 140 -0.17 0.16 -29.62
CA GLY A 140 -1.37 0.03 -30.47
C GLY A 140 -2.60 -0.55 -29.76
N GLY A 141 -2.49 -0.88 -28.47
CA GLY A 141 -3.62 -1.32 -27.66
C GLY A 141 -3.69 -2.83 -27.48
N SER A 142 -3.89 -3.28 -26.24
CA SER A 142 -4.13 -4.68 -25.92
C SER A 142 -5.04 -4.84 -24.70
N TRP A 143 -5.52 -6.05 -24.45
CA TRP A 143 -6.22 -6.40 -23.22
C TRP A 143 -5.33 -7.27 -22.35
N LYS A 144 -5.25 -6.92 -21.07
CA LYS A 144 -4.51 -7.67 -20.05
C LYS A 144 -5.50 -8.28 -19.05
N VAL A 145 -5.04 -9.28 -18.30
CA VAL A 145 -5.85 -9.98 -17.29
C VAL A 145 -5.28 -9.75 -15.90
N CYS A 146 -6.14 -9.53 -14.91
CA CYS A 146 -5.76 -9.44 -13.50
C CYS A 146 -6.74 -10.18 -12.59
N ASN A 147 -6.32 -10.51 -11.37
CA ASN A 147 -7.18 -11.12 -10.36
C ASN A 147 -6.93 -10.55 -8.94
N PRO A 148 -7.19 -9.24 -8.73
CA PRO A 148 -7.04 -8.62 -7.41
C PRO A 148 -8.01 -9.17 -6.37
N ARG A 149 -9.14 -9.79 -6.78
CA ARG A 149 -10.02 -10.49 -5.83
C ARG A 149 -9.30 -11.66 -5.16
N ALA A 150 -8.60 -12.50 -5.95
CA ALA A 150 -7.81 -13.60 -5.41
C ALA A 150 -6.67 -13.08 -4.50
N GLU A 151 -6.00 -12.00 -4.88
CA GLU A 151 -4.96 -11.38 -4.04
C GLU A 151 -5.52 -10.92 -2.69
N MET A 152 -6.65 -10.21 -2.71
CA MET A 152 -7.31 -9.73 -1.51
C MET A 152 -7.82 -10.87 -0.63
N SER A 153 -8.41 -11.91 -1.22
CA SER A 153 -8.94 -13.06 -0.47
C SER A 153 -7.82 -13.86 0.18
N SER A 154 -6.74 -14.18 -0.55
CA SER A 154 -5.59 -14.91 0.01
C SER A 154 -4.91 -14.09 1.11
N PHE A 155 -4.66 -12.80 0.87
CA PHE A 155 -4.04 -11.93 1.87
C PHE A 155 -4.90 -11.79 3.13
N ARG A 156 -6.23 -11.69 2.97
CA ARG A 156 -7.16 -11.67 4.10
C ARG A 156 -7.13 -12.98 4.89
N ALA A 157 -7.23 -14.13 4.21
CA ALA A 157 -7.25 -15.44 4.85
C ALA A 157 -5.99 -15.63 5.72
N LEU A 158 -4.81 -15.45 5.13
CA LEU A 158 -3.56 -15.58 5.88
C LEU A 158 -3.45 -14.54 7.01
N ASN A 159 -3.92 -13.31 6.80
CA ASN A 159 -3.93 -12.30 7.86
C ASN A 159 -4.82 -12.72 9.05
N ASP A 160 -5.98 -13.30 8.78
CA ASP A 160 -6.94 -13.72 9.80
C ASP A 160 -6.42 -14.96 10.56
N ASP A 161 -5.75 -15.88 9.85
CA ASP A 161 -5.03 -17.01 10.46
C ASP A 161 -3.91 -16.51 11.39
N ARG A 162 -3.10 -15.55 10.92
CA ARG A 162 -1.99 -14.93 11.66
C ARG A 162 -2.41 -13.79 12.60
N LYS A 163 -3.66 -13.76 13.05
CA LYS A 163 -4.22 -12.81 14.05
C LYS A 163 -3.91 -11.33 13.78
N GLY A 164 -3.84 -10.94 12.50
CA GLY A 164 -3.58 -9.58 12.07
C GLY A 164 -2.10 -9.18 11.99
N HIS A 165 -1.15 -10.07 12.30
CA HIS A 165 0.28 -9.76 12.26
C HIS A 165 0.76 -9.42 10.85
N LEU A 166 0.23 -10.11 9.82
CA LEU A 166 0.54 -9.84 8.42
C LEU A 166 0.30 -8.37 8.03
N ARG A 167 -0.91 -7.83 8.25
CA ARG A 167 -1.21 -6.42 7.92
C ARG A 167 -0.37 -5.44 8.73
N ARG A 168 -0.11 -5.74 10.00
CA ARG A 168 0.70 -4.87 10.87
C ARG A 168 2.15 -4.82 10.37
N LEU A 169 2.74 -5.97 10.05
CA LEU A 169 4.09 -6.03 9.49
C LEU A 169 4.15 -5.29 8.15
N SER A 170 3.22 -5.53 7.21
CA SER A 170 3.21 -4.82 5.93
C SER A 170 3.17 -3.30 6.07
N LYS A 171 2.48 -2.77 7.09
CA LYS A 171 2.49 -1.34 7.41
C LYS A 171 3.84 -0.86 7.94
N MET A 172 4.44 -1.62 8.86
CA MET A 172 5.78 -1.32 9.39
C MET A 172 6.83 -1.30 8.27
N ILE A 173 6.76 -2.26 7.34
CA ILE A 173 7.70 -2.34 6.21
C ILE A 173 7.50 -1.21 5.20
N ARG A 174 6.29 -0.65 5.07
CA ARG A 174 6.09 0.60 4.31
C ARG A 174 6.74 1.80 4.98
N ALA A 175 6.74 1.87 6.32
CA ALA A 175 7.48 2.91 7.05
C ALA A 175 9.01 2.75 6.87
N TRP A 176 9.51 1.51 6.96
CA TRP A 176 10.92 1.19 6.63
C TRP A 176 11.29 1.57 5.19
N LYS A 177 10.45 1.23 4.21
CA LYS A 177 10.66 1.60 2.79
C LYS A 177 10.81 3.12 2.65
N ALA A 178 9.98 3.91 3.33
CA ALA A 178 10.07 5.36 3.30
C ALA A 178 11.35 5.87 4.01
N ARG A 179 11.73 5.26 5.14
CA ARG A 179 12.93 5.64 5.91
C ARG A 179 14.24 5.42 5.14
N HIS A 180 14.32 4.32 4.39
CA HIS A 180 15.54 3.92 3.67
C HIS A 180 15.43 4.12 2.15
N GLU A 181 14.36 4.78 1.69
CA GLU A 181 14.12 5.10 0.27
C GLU A 181 14.23 3.87 -0.66
N VAL A 182 13.79 2.72 -0.17
CA VAL A 182 13.92 1.45 -0.89
C VAL A 182 12.99 1.44 -2.11
N GLU A 183 13.56 1.19 -3.28
CA GLU A 183 12.85 1.19 -4.57
C GLU A 183 12.12 -0.14 -4.87
N ILE A 184 11.27 -0.55 -3.94
CA ILE A 184 10.36 -1.69 -4.11
C ILE A 184 8.90 -1.22 -4.13
N SER A 185 8.05 -1.89 -4.92
CA SER A 185 6.64 -1.54 -4.97
C SER A 185 5.92 -1.94 -3.67
N GLY A 186 4.83 -1.25 -3.34
CA GLY A 186 3.99 -1.65 -2.21
C GLY A 186 3.41 -3.06 -2.39
N PHE A 187 3.19 -3.49 -3.63
CA PHE A 187 2.73 -4.85 -3.91
C PHE A 187 3.82 -5.90 -3.63
N LEU A 188 5.08 -5.58 -3.90
CA LEU A 188 6.21 -6.43 -3.53
C LEU A 188 6.35 -6.54 -2.01
N ILE A 189 6.16 -5.44 -1.26
CA ILE A 189 6.14 -5.48 0.21
C ILE A 189 5.05 -6.44 0.72
N ASP A 190 3.82 -6.30 0.24
CA ASP A 190 2.71 -7.17 0.64
C ASP A 190 3.03 -8.64 0.31
N THR A 191 3.66 -8.89 -0.84
CA THR A 191 4.06 -10.25 -1.28
C THR A 191 5.15 -10.85 -0.40
N LEU A 192 6.19 -10.08 -0.05
CA LEU A 192 7.27 -10.52 0.83
C LEU A 192 6.75 -10.82 2.24
N CYS A 193 5.89 -9.95 2.79
CA CYS A 193 5.26 -10.18 4.09
C CYS A 193 4.37 -11.43 4.06
N TYR A 194 3.62 -11.65 2.98
CA TYR A 194 2.79 -12.84 2.81
C TYR A 194 3.65 -14.11 2.79
N ASN A 195 4.75 -14.10 2.04
CA ASN A 195 5.66 -15.24 1.96
C ASN A 195 6.29 -15.57 3.31
N PHE A 196 6.75 -14.55 4.05
CA PHE A 196 7.28 -14.70 5.39
C PHE A 196 6.27 -15.40 6.33
N PHE A 197 5.00 -14.98 6.30
CA PHE A 197 3.97 -15.55 7.16
C PHE A 197 3.33 -16.86 6.66
N SER A 198 3.60 -17.28 5.41
CA SER A 198 2.89 -18.42 4.81
C SER A 198 3.04 -19.69 5.63
N ASN A 199 4.24 -19.94 6.19
CA ASN A 199 4.52 -21.11 7.04
C ASN A 199 4.92 -20.74 8.47
N LEU A 200 4.83 -19.47 8.87
CA LEU A 200 5.28 -19.00 10.19
C LEU A 200 4.09 -18.82 11.13
N THR A 201 3.93 -19.74 12.09
CA THR A 201 2.84 -19.75 13.09
C THR A 201 3.32 -19.34 14.50
N GLU A 202 4.62 -19.19 14.70
CA GLU A 202 5.27 -18.90 15.99
C GLU A 202 4.81 -17.58 16.65
N TYR A 203 4.20 -16.71 15.85
CA TYR A 203 3.68 -15.41 16.26
C TYR A 203 2.16 -15.40 16.50
N ASP A 204 1.44 -16.48 16.20
CA ASP A 204 -0.04 -16.49 16.20
C ASP A 204 -0.64 -16.27 17.61
N ASP A 205 0.09 -16.63 18.66
CA ASP A 205 -0.27 -16.40 20.06
C ASP A 205 0.45 -15.19 20.69
N LYS A 206 1.27 -14.48 19.92
CA LYS A 206 2.13 -13.40 20.42
C LYS A 206 1.42 -12.05 20.40
N SER A 207 1.99 -11.12 21.16
CA SER A 207 1.52 -9.74 21.25
C SER A 207 2.59 -8.77 20.73
N PHE A 208 2.33 -7.47 20.85
CA PHE A 208 3.32 -6.44 20.53
C PHE A 208 4.63 -6.56 21.33
N LYS A 209 4.67 -7.34 22.41
CA LYS A 209 5.91 -7.63 23.14
C LYS A 209 6.95 -8.37 22.31
N SER A 210 6.55 -9.05 21.24
CA SER A 210 7.45 -9.83 20.37
C SER A 210 7.75 -9.13 19.05
N TYR A 211 7.37 -7.85 18.90
CA TYR A 211 7.52 -7.13 17.62
C TYR A 211 8.96 -6.70 17.33
N ASP A 212 9.79 -6.62 18.36
CA ASP A 212 11.24 -6.51 18.23
C ASP A 212 11.80 -7.75 17.52
N GLN A 213 11.52 -8.95 18.07
CA GLN A 213 11.96 -10.21 17.48
C GLN A 213 11.34 -10.44 16.10
N LEU A 214 10.04 -10.15 15.92
CA LEU A 214 9.35 -10.25 14.63
C LEU A 214 10.04 -9.41 13.54
N SER A 215 10.51 -8.21 13.92
CA SER A 215 11.22 -7.33 12.98
C SER A 215 12.58 -7.91 12.61
N LEU A 216 13.34 -8.41 13.59
CA LEU A 216 14.62 -9.08 13.34
C LEU A 216 14.45 -10.30 12.43
N ASP A 217 13.47 -11.15 12.71
CA ASP A 217 13.20 -12.36 11.94
C ASP A 217 12.79 -12.03 10.50
N PHE A 218 11.99 -10.99 10.31
CA PHE A 218 11.60 -10.55 8.98
C PHE A 218 12.80 -10.00 8.18
N PHE A 219 13.67 -9.19 8.77
CA PHE A 219 14.86 -8.70 8.06
C PHE A 219 15.90 -9.80 7.82
N THR A 220 15.98 -10.79 8.71
CA THR A 220 16.76 -12.02 8.47
C THR A 220 16.19 -12.80 7.29
N PHE A 221 14.86 -12.94 7.20
CA PHE A 221 14.19 -13.51 6.04
C PHE A 221 14.52 -12.74 4.75
N LEU A 222 14.45 -11.40 4.75
CA LEU A 222 14.79 -10.58 3.58
C LEU A 222 16.26 -10.69 3.16
N GLU A 223 17.20 -10.81 4.10
CA GLU A 223 18.61 -11.07 3.80
C GLU A 223 18.76 -12.43 3.09
N ASN A 224 18.10 -13.47 3.59
CA ASN A 224 18.16 -14.83 3.06
C ASN A 224 17.47 -15.00 1.69
N GLU A 225 16.59 -14.08 1.32
CA GLU A 225 15.95 -14.09 0.00
C GLU A 225 16.94 -13.87 -1.15
N GLY A 226 18.08 -13.21 -0.88
CA GLY A 226 19.12 -12.92 -1.87
C GLY A 226 18.68 -11.95 -2.97
N ASP A 227 19.35 -12.02 -4.12
CA ASP A 227 19.06 -11.18 -5.29
C ASP A 227 18.07 -11.88 -6.22
N ARG A 228 16.77 -11.76 -5.93
CA ARG A 228 15.70 -12.22 -6.81
C ARG A 228 15.24 -11.12 -7.76
N VAL A 229 14.84 -11.52 -8.97
CA VAL A 229 14.32 -10.62 -10.01
C VAL A 229 12.79 -10.49 -9.98
N PHE A 230 12.07 -11.44 -9.36
CA PHE A 230 10.62 -11.37 -9.19
C PHE A 230 10.09 -12.31 -8.10
N TYR A 231 8.82 -12.10 -7.74
CA TYR A 231 8.02 -12.94 -6.87
C TYR A 231 6.67 -13.26 -7.49
N TYR A 232 5.99 -14.29 -7.00
CA TYR A 232 4.59 -14.56 -7.34
C TYR A 232 3.68 -13.96 -6.27
N ALA A 233 2.73 -13.14 -6.71
CA ALA A 233 1.73 -12.54 -5.83
C ALA A 233 0.85 -13.61 -5.15
N PRO A 234 0.39 -13.37 -3.91
CA PRO A 234 -0.58 -14.25 -3.26
C PRO A 234 -1.89 -14.27 -4.05
N GLY A 235 -2.53 -15.44 -4.14
CA GLY A 235 -3.80 -15.61 -4.85
C GLY A 235 -3.65 -15.60 -6.37
N SER A 236 -3.40 -14.44 -6.98
CA SER A 236 -3.38 -14.29 -8.45
C SER A 236 -2.20 -14.97 -9.13
N ARG A 237 -1.13 -15.30 -8.38
CA ARG A 237 0.15 -15.81 -8.93
C ARG A 237 0.74 -14.91 -10.01
N SER A 238 0.35 -13.63 -10.06
CA SER A 238 0.91 -12.66 -11.00
C SER A 238 2.38 -12.38 -10.66
N LYS A 239 3.20 -12.12 -11.68
CA LYS A 239 4.63 -11.82 -11.50
C LYS A 239 4.80 -10.40 -10.94
N VAL A 240 5.46 -10.28 -9.79
CA VAL A 240 5.81 -9.01 -9.15
C VAL A 240 7.31 -8.79 -9.29
N SER A 241 7.71 -7.89 -10.19
CA SER A 241 9.13 -7.64 -10.49
C SER A 241 9.84 -6.90 -9.37
N VAL A 242 11.11 -7.25 -9.15
CA VAL A 242 12.05 -6.53 -8.29
C VAL A 242 12.85 -5.60 -9.19
N LYS A 243 12.58 -4.28 -9.12
CA LYS A 243 13.25 -3.29 -9.97
C LYS A 243 14.69 -3.01 -9.54
N LYS A 244 14.92 -2.96 -8.22
CA LYS A 244 16.24 -2.83 -7.60
C LYS A 244 16.34 -3.78 -6.42
N SER A 245 17.55 -4.33 -6.22
CA SER A 245 17.81 -5.19 -5.07
C SER A 245 17.65 -4.41 -3.77
N PHE A 246 17.00 -5.04 -2.80
CA PHE A 246 16.84 -4.54 -1.43
C PHE A 246 17.78 -5.26 -0.43
N ASN A 247 18.59 -6.23 -0.90
CA ASN A 247 19.33 -7.14 -0.03
C ASN A 247 20.33 -6.43 0.89
N LYS A 248 21.13 -5.50 0.35
CA LYS A 248 22.09 -4.71 1.15
C LYS A 248 21.40 -3.89 2.24
N VAL A 249 20.26 -3.27 1.92
CA VAL A 249 19.51 -2.46 2.89
C VAL A 249 18.85 -3.36 3.93
N ALA A 250 18.34 -4.53 3.54
CA ALA A 250 17.79 -5.52 4.46
C ALA A 250 18.84 -6.01 5.46
N LYS A 251 20.06 -6.33 4.99
CA LYS A 251 21.18 -6.71 5.85
C LYS A 251 21.54 -5.63 6.86
N LEU A 252 21.72 -4.39 6.42
CA LEU A 252 21.98 -3.27 7.32
C LEU A 252 20.84 -3.07 8.35
N THR A 253 19.59 -3.28 7.92
CA THR A 253 18.43 -3.13 8.80
C THR A 253 18.36 -4.23 9.85
N LYS A 254 18.76 -5.45 9.49
CA LYS A 254 18.91 -6.55 10.45
C LYS A 254 19.92 -6.20 11.55
N GLU A 255 21.07 -5.64 11.18
CA GLU A 255 22.09 -5.17 12.14
C GLU A 255 21.52 -4.10 13.11
N TYR A 256 20.68 -3.18 12.62
CA TYR A 256 19.97 -2.23 13.49
C TYR A 256 18.94 -2.89 14.42
N CYS A 257 18.31 -3.99 14.00
CA CYS A 257 17.43 -4.76 14.87
C CYS A 257 18.22 -5.47 15.97
N GLU A 258 19.37 -6.07 15.64
CA GLU A 258 20.30 -6.69 16.60
C GLU A 258 20.86 -5.67 17.60
N GLU A 259 21.21 -4.46 17.13
CA GLU A 259 21.58 -3.33 17.97
C GLU A 259 20.44 -2.98 18.96
N ALA A 260 19.20 -2.94 18.49
CA ALA A 260 18.05 -2.62 19.34
C ALA A 260 17.75 -3.68 20.39
N LEU A 261 17.96 -4.97 20.07
CA LEU A 261 17.77 -6.10 20.97
C LEU A 261 18.90 -6.24 22.00
N SER A 262 20.14 -5.87 21.64
CA SER A 262 21.31 -5.89 22.53
C SER A 262 21.46 -4.62 23.39
N ALA A 263 20.71 -3.57 23.09
CA ALA A 263 20.74 -2.31 23.81
C ALA A 263 20.38 -2.46 25.30
N THR A 264 21.26 -1.98 26.17
CA THR A 264 21.09 -2.04 27.63
C THR A 264 20.25 -0.89 28.19
N SER A 265 20.11 0.21 27.46
CA SER A 265 19.31 1.37 27.87
C SER A 265 18.05 1.54 27.01
N GLU A 266 16.99 2.11 27.59
CA GLU A 266 15.77 2.46 26.85
C GLU A 266 16.05 3.44 25.69
N ASN A 267 16.90 4.44 25.92
CA ASN A 267 17.21 5.46 24.91
C ASN A 267 17.98 4.87 23.72
N SER A 268 19.02 4.06 23.95
CA SER A 268 19.78 3.44 22.86
C SER A 268 18.93 2.48 22.04
N ARG A 269 18.06 1.69 22.69
CA ARG A 269 17.09 0.82 22.01
C ARG A 269 16.12 1.60 21.13
N ASN A 270 15.61 2.73 21.64
CA ASN A 270 14.72 3.60 20.88
C ASN A 270 15.42 4.19 19.65
N LEU A 271 16.65 4.70 19.82
CA LEU A 271 17.45 5.23 18.71
C LEU A 271 17.72 4.16 17.64
N ALA A 272 18.03 2.92 18.03
CA ALA A 272 18.20 1.81 17.11
C ALA A 272 16.91 1.51 16.32
N TRP A 273 15.75 1.43 16.98
CA TRP A 273 14.47 1.25 16.27
C TRP A 273 14.09 2.44 15.37
N LYS A 274 14.51 3.66 15.72
CA LYS A 274 14.37 4.83 14.84
C LYS A 274 15.26 4.75 13.61
N LYS A 275 16.43 4.09 13.66
CA LYS A 275 17.22 3.81 12.46
C LYS A 275 16.42 2.96 11.47
N VAL A 276 15.65 1.98 11.97
CA VAL A 276 14.81 1.07 11.17
C VAL A 276 13.55 1.74 10.62
N PHE A 277 12.72 2.34 11.47
CA PHE A 277 11.37 2.80 11.08
C PHE A 277 11.25 4.32 10.90
N GLY A 278 12.29 5.08 11.26
CA GLY A 278 12.34 6.52 11.07
C GLY A 278 11.48 7.34 12.03
N ARG A 279 11.08 8.52 11.56
CA ARG A 279 10.30 9.51 12.31
C ARG A 279 9.01 8.96 12.95
N PRO A 280 8.26 8.03 12.32
CA PRO A 280 7.04 7.48 12.93
C PRO A 280 7.28 6.64 14.19
N PHE A 281 8.48 6.12 14.44
CA PHE A 281 8.78 5.44 15.69
C PHE A 281 8.86 6.45 16.85
N PRO A 282 8.23 6.18 18.01
CA PRO A 282 8.10 7.16 19.09
C PRO A 282 9.44 7.71 19.54
N ASN A 283 9.47 8.99 19.94
CA ASN A 283 10.62 9.60 20.59
C ASN A 283 10.52 9.43 22.11
N TYR A 284 11.66 9.24 22.75
CA TYR A 284 11.77 9.21 24.21
C TYR A 284 12.23 10.54 24.79
N THR A 285 12.20 11.63 24.01
CA THR A 285 12.49 12.97 24.54
C THR A 285 11.63 13.19 25.78
N THR A 286 12.35 13.46 26.86
CA THR A 286 11.97 13.38 28.27
C THR A 286 10.55 13.84 28.58
N LYS A 287 9.88 13.07 29.43
CA LYS A 287 8.73 13.46 30.26
C LYS A 287 9.10 14.58 31.26
N ALA A 288 9.66 15.67 30.78
CA ALA A 288 9.90 16.92 31.51
C ALA A 288 10.21 17.99 30.46
N LEU A 289 9.15 18.69 30.03
CA LEU A 289 9.13 20.10 29.61
C LEU A 289 7.73 20.40 29.08
N SER A 290 6.73 20.21 29.96
CA SER A 290 5.40 20.74 29.73
C SER A 290 5.30 22.23 30.11
N ASN A 291 6.40 23.01 30.06
CA ASN A 291 6.39 24.46 30.32
C ASN A 291 7.74 25.16 30.04
N VAL A 292 8.34 25.06 28.85
CA VAL A 292 9.26 26.12 28.37
C VAL A 292 9.10 26.29 26.87
N ASN A 293 8.69 27.50 26.44
CA ASN A 293 8.84 27.97 25.08
C ASN A 293 10.33 28.01 24.74
N VAL A 294 10.83 27.04 23.97
CA VAL A 294 12.09 27.18 23.26
C VAL A 294 11.83 26.86 21.79
N SER A 295 11.85 27.93 20.99
CA SER A 295 11.90 27.86 19.54
C SER A 295 13.30 27.38 19.12
N GLU A 296 13.48 26.09 18.93
CA GLU A 296 14.59 25.57 18.14
C GLU A 296 14.03 25.04 16.82
N GLN A 297 14.18 25.86 15.79
CA GLN A 297 13.98 25.47 14.40
C GLN A 297 15.09 24.49 14.04
N PHE A 298 14.73 23.23 13.76
CA PHE A 298 15.65 22.31 13.10
C PHE A 298 15.86 22.79 11.66
N ILE A 299 17.13 22.94 11.27
CA ILE A 299 17.60 23.43 9.97
C ILE A 299 17.19 22.51 8.79
N GLU A 300 16.57 21.36 9.06
CA GLU A 300 16.14 20.41 8.04
C GLU A 300 14.90 20.85 7.23
N ASP A 301 14.20 21.92 7.64
CA ASP A 301 13.07 22.50 6.89
C ASP A 301 13.49 23.55 5.83
N GLN A 302 14.77 23.63 5.44
CA GLN A 302 15.27 24.63 4.49
C GLN A 302 15.78 24.09 3.14
N TYR A 303 15.68 22.79 2.87
CA TYR A 303 16.07 22.26 1.57
C TYR A 303 15.02 21.31 0.99
N GLU A 304 14.04 21.90 0.30
CA GLU A 304 13.36 21.24 -0.82
C GLU A 304 14.29 21.29 -2.04
N MET A 305 14.62 20.13 -2.60
CA MET A 305 14.85 19.96 -4.05
C MET A 305 14.00 18.79 -4.53
#